data_AF-A0A5S4FPR3-F1
#
_entry.id   AF-A0A5S4FPR3-F1
#
_cell.length_a   1.000
_cell.length_b   1.000
_cell.length_c   1.000
_cell.angle_alpha   90.00
_cell.angle_beta   90.00
_cell.angle_gamma   90.00
#
_symmetry.space_group_name_H-M   'P 1'
#
loop_
_entity.id
_entity.type
_entity.pdbx_description
1 polymer ?
#
loop_
_entity_poly.entity_id
_entity_poly.type
_entity_poly.pdbx_seq_one_letter_code
_entity_poly.pdbx_strand_id
1 'polypeptide(L)'
;MLRVVTIGVYGAPTTELRRLQYAEDDRQGVGKRSRRELAAEYTRRYVTEILDRADLTPIVSELPSSGTAALLCVERDPEACHRSLIAQRLTEQHHVTIEHLRPL
;
A
#
# COMPACT_ATOMS: atom_id res chain seq x y z
N MET A 1 -14.62 10.81 -16.14
CA MET A 1 -13.94 9.64 -16.74
C MET A 1 -12.86 9.19 -15.76
N LEU A 2 -13.12 8.17 -14.94
CA LEU A 2 -12.11 7.64 -14.01
C LEU A 2 -11.04 6.90 -14.82
N ARG A 3 -9.79 7.35 -14.78
CA ARG A 3 -8.65 6.53 -15.17
C ARG A 3 -8.28 5.67 -13.96
N VAL A 4 -8.45 4.36 -14.09
CA VAL A 4 -7.92 3.40 -13.12
C VAL A 4 -6.42 3.28 -13.38
N VAL A 5 -5.60 3.91 -12.54
CA VAL A 5 -4.15 3.70 -12.56
C VAL A 5 -3.87 2.42 -11.76
N THR A 6 -3.62 1.34 -12.48
CA THR A 6 -3.15 0.09 -11.86
C THR A 6 -1.69 0.29 -11.45
N ILE A 7 -1.39 0.40 -10.16
CA ILE A 7 0.00 0.32 -9.66
C ILE A 7 0.47 -1.14 -9.82
N GLY A 8 0.80 -1.52 -11.05
CA GLY A 8 0.94 -2.92 -11.44
C GLY A 8 2.29 -3.57 -11.12
N VAL A 9 3.37 -2.81 -10.90
CA VAL A 9 4.71 -3.41 -10.76
C VAL A 9 5.63 -2.72 -9.73
N TYR A 10 5.60 -1.38 -9.63
CA TYR A 10 6.62 -0.65 -8.86
C TYR A 10 6.43 -0.63 -7.33
N GLY A 11 5.26 -1.00 -6.83
CA GLY A 11 4.95 -1.02 -5.39
C GLY A 11 4.57 -2.38 -4.83
N ALA A 12 4.63 -3.45 -5.62
CA ALA A 12 4.22 -4.77 -5.15
C ALA A 12 5.25 -5.34 -4.15
N PRO A 13 4.82 -5.86 -2.98
CA PRO A 13 5.74 -6.48 -2.05
C PRO A 13 6.39 -7.72 -2.67
N THR A 14 7.67 -7.94 -2.39
CA THR A 14 8.40 -9.14 -2.83
C THR A 14 7.84 -10.39 -2.16
N THR A 15 8.17 -11.57 -2.71
CA THR A 15 7.84 -12.85 -2.07
C THR A 15 8.43 -12.96 -0.67
N GLU A 16 9.63 -12.41 -0.46
CA GLU A 16 10.29 -12.42 0.84
C GLU A 16 9.51 -11.59 1.87
N LEU A 17 9.13 -10.36 1.54
CA LEU A 17 8.29 -9.53 2.43
C LEU A 17 6.95 -10.20 2.71
N ARG A 18 6.31 -10.83 1.72
CA ARG A 18 5.07 -11.59 1.95
C ARG A 18 5.27 -12.73 2.94
N ARG A 19 6.34 -13.52 2.80
CA ARG A 19 6.68 -14.61 3.74
C ARG A 19 6.96 -14.08 5.14
N LEU A 20 7.64 -12.94 5.24
CA LEU A 20 7.91 -12.28 6.51
C LEU A 20 6.61 -11.92 7.23
N GLN A 21 5.66 -11.33 6.52
CA GLN A 21 4.35 -11.03 7.10
C GLN A 21 3.60 -12.31 7.51
N TYR A 22 3.66 -13.36 6.70
CA TYR A 22 2.99 -14.62 7.03
C TYR A 22 3.58 -15.29 8.28
N ALA A 23 4.90 -15.23 8.46
CA ALA A 23 5.54 -15.76 9.66
C ALA A 23 5.11 -15.00 10.92
N GLU A 24 4.94 -13.67 10.83
CA GLU A 24 4.43 -12.88 11.95
C GLU A 24 2.94 -13.16 12.21
N ASP A 25 2.13 -13.25 11.16
CA ASP A 25 0.72 -13.64 11.27
C ASP A 25 0.56 -15.00 11.98
N ASP A 26 1.34 -16.00 11.57
CA ASP A 26 1.35 -17.34 12.17
C ASP A 26 1.78 -17.29 13.65
N ARG A 27 2.81 -16.48 13.98
CA ARG A 27 3.28 -16.28 15.36
C ARG A 27 2.20 -15.68 16.26
N GLN A 28 1.37 -14.80 15.72
CA GLN A 28 0.28 -14.14 16.44
C GLN A 28 -1.04 -14.95 16.38
N GLY A 29 -1.07 -16.07 15.65
CA GLY A 29 -2.27 -16.87 15.44
C GLY A 29 -3.36 -16.14 14.67
N VAL A 30 -3.01 -15.16 13.83
CA VAL A 30 -3.97 -14.40 13.02
C VAL A 30 -3.98 -14.89 11.58
N GLY A 31 -5.15 -15.15 11.02
CA GLY A 31 -5.27 -15.48 9.60
C GLY A 31 -5.10 -14.23 8.72
N LYS A 32 -4.62 -14.41 7.48
CA LYS A 32 -4.44 -13.30 6.51
C LYS A 32 -5.68 -12.41 6.36
N ARG A 33 -6.89 -12.99 6.36
CA ARG A 33 -8.16 -12.24 6.23
C ARG A 33 -8.58 -11.49 7.50
N SER A 34 -7.99 -11.84 8.62
CA SER A 34 -8.28 -11.27 9.95
C SER A 34 -7.18 -10.33 10.44
N ARG A 35 -6.09 -10.19 9.66
CA ARG A 35 -5.01 -9.24 9.95
C ARG A 35 -5.58 -7.82 9.95
N ARG A 36 -5.25 -7.06 11.00
CA ARG A 36 -5.63 -5.65 11.14
C ARG A 36 -4.47 -4.69 10.91
N GLU A 37 -3.24 -5.16 11.03
CA GLU A 37 -2.04 -4.35 10.91
C GLU A 37 -0.89 -5.12 10.24
N LEU A 38 -0.02 -4.41 9.52
CA LEU A 38 1.24 -4.95 9.02
C LEU A 38 2.23 -5.21 10.16
N ALA A 39 3.04 -6.24 10.02
CA ALA A 39 4.17 -6.50 10.90
C ALA A 39 5.13 -5.31 10.88
N ALA A 40 5.64 -4.89 12.05
CA ALA A 40 6.57 -3.76 12.13
C ALA A 40 7.81 -3.95 11.22
N GLU A 41 8.33 -5.17 11.19
CA GLU A 41 9.45 -5.56 10.32
C GLU A 41 9.10 -5.47 8.84
N TYR A 42 7.88 -5.89 8.45
CA TYR A 42 7.38 -5.75 7.09
C TYR A 42 7.35 -4.28 6.68
N THR A 43 6.76 -3.43 7.54
CA THR A 43 6.65 -1.99 7.30
C THR A 43 8.03 -1.37 7.11
N ARG A 44 8.97 -1.65 8.01
CA ARG A 44 10.33 -1.12 7.92
C ARG A 44 10.99 -1.50 6.59
N ARG A 45 11.02 -2.79 6.26
CA ARG A 45 11.68 -3.27 5.05
C ARG A 45 10.99 -2.80 3.78
N TYR A 46 9.66 -2.79 3.75
CA TYR A 46 8.90 -2.27 2.61
C TYR A 46 9.23 -0.80 2.35
N VAL A 47 9.31 0.02 3.41
CA VAL A 47 9.73 1.42 3.29
C VAL A 47 11.15 1.52 2.75
N THR A 48 12.13 0.90 3.41
CA THR A 48 13.55 1.10 3.08
C THR A 48 14.00 0.41 1.79
N GLU A 49 13.42 -0.74 1.46
CA GLU A 49 13.87 -1.54 0.31
C GLU A 49 13.09 -1.22 -0.97
N ILE A 50 11.84 -0.74 -0.84
CA ILE A 50 10.95 -0.47 -1.97
C ILE A 50 10.64 1.03 -2.04
N LEU A 51 9.93 1.60 -1.06
CA LEU A 51 9.41 2.96 -1.20
C LEU A 51 10.50 4.02 -1.29
N ASP A 52 11.58 3.90 -0.52
CA ASP A 52 12.69 4.85 -0.54
C ASP A 52 13.49 4.84 -1.85
N ARG A 53 13.29 3.81 -2.67
CA ARG A 53 13.93 3.64 -3.99
C ARG A 53 12.95 3.86 -5.15
N ALA A 54 11.67 4.01 -4.86
CA ALA A 54 10.63 4.18 -5.86
C ALA A 54 10.43 5.67 -6.18
N ASP A 55 10.42 6.01 -7.46
CA ASP A 55 9.93 7.31 -7.92
C ASP A 55 8.43 7.20 -8.23
N LEU A 56 7.60 7.86 -7.40
CA LEU A 56 6.14 7.89 -7.56
C LEU A 56 5.66 9.05 -8.45
N THR A 57 6.56 9.95 -8.86
CA THR A 57 6.24 11.12 -9.70
C THR A 57 5.54 10.75 -11.00
N PRO A 58 5.94 9.69 -11.74
CA PRO A 58 5.26 9.31 -12.98
C PRO A 58 3.81 8.90 -12.74
N ILE A 59 3.53 8.18 -11.64
CA ILE A 59 2.17 7.76 -11.28
C ILE A 59 1.29 8.98 -11.04
N VAL A 60 1.79 9.96 -10.27
CA VAL A 60 1.05 11.19 -9.96
C VAL A 60 0.85 12.04 -11.21
N SER A 61 1.85 12.12 -12.08
CA SER A 61 1.79 12.92 -13.32
C SER A 61 0.79 12.37 -14.35
N GLU A 62 0.49 11.07 -14.29
CA GLU A 62 -0.53 10.42 -15.11
C GLU A 62 -1.96 10.55 -14.54
N LEU A 63 -2.10 11.01 -13.29
CA LEU A 63 -3.42 11.25 -12.71
C LEU A 63 -4.15 12.36 -13.47
N PRO A 64 -5.47 12.21 -13.72
CA PRO A 64 -6.23 13.27 -14.34
C PRO A 64 -6.26 14.49 -13.42
N SER A 65 -6.24 15.70 -14.00
CA SER A 65 -6.33 16.97 -13.26
C SER A 65 -7.66 17.14 -12.50
N SER A 66 -8.65 16.27 -12.77
CA SER A 66 -9.93 16.22 -12.09
C SER A 66 -10.41 14.78 -11.93
N GLY A 67 -11.16 14.53 -10.85
CA GLY A 67 -11.70 13.22 -10.50
C GLY A 67 -10.95 12.52 -9.39
N THR A 68 -11.36 11.30 -9.09
CA THR A 68 -10.81 10.49 -8.00
C THR A 68 -10.10 9.27 -8.58
N ALA A 69 -8.87 9.03 -8.14
CA ALA A 69 -8.17 7.78 -8.38
C ALA A 69 -8.24 6.89 -7.13
N ALA A 70 -8.17 5.57 -7.33
CA ALA A 70 -8.27 4.61 -6.24
C ALA A 70 -7.07 3.67 -6.22
N LEU A 71 -6.49 3.48 -5.04
CA LEU A 71 -5.54 2.39 -4.77
C LEU A 71 -6.33 1.13 -4.42
N LEU A 72 -6.31 0.15 -5.31
CA LEU A 72 -7.05 -1.11 -5.13
C LEU A 72 -6.23 -2.14 -4.37
N CYS A 73 -6.90 -2.86 -3.47
CA CYS A 73 -6.31 -3.92 -2.66
C CYS A 73 -7.40 -4.90 -2.21
N VAL A 74 -7.01 -6.12 -1.84
CA VAL A 74 -7.96 -7.16 -1.41
C VAL A 74 -8.19 -7.17 0.11
N GLU A 75 -7.28 -6.55 0.87
CA GLU A 75 -7.41 -6.41 2.32
C GLU A 75 -8.44 -5.35 2.70
N ARG A 76 -9.23 -5.67 3.75
CA ARG A 76 -10.30 -4.81 4.27
C ARG A 76 -9.74 -3.52 4.88
N ASP A 77 -8.87 -3.66 5.87
CA ASP A 77 -8.33 -2.53 6.63
C ASP A 77 -7.06 -2.00 5.94
N PRO A 78 -6.94 -0.68 5.72
CA PRO A 78 -5.75 -0.10 5.08
C PRO A 78 -4.47 -0.35 5.89
N GLU A 79 -4.57 -0.43 7.21
CA GLU A 79 -3.44 -0.75 8.10
C GLU A 79 -2.90 -2.17 7.90
N ALA A 80 -3.72 -3.08 7.34
CA ALA A 80 -3.36 -4.49 7.14
C ALA A 80 -2.60 -4.76 5.83
N CYS A 81 -2.42 -3.74 4.97
CA CYS A 81 -1.78 -3.89 3.67
C CYS A 81 -0.89 -2.71 3.27
N HIS A 82 0.00 -2.97 2.32
CA HIS A 82 1.01 -2.01 1.86
C HIS A 82 0.44 -0.75 1.20
N ARG A 83 -0.85 -0.72 0.83
CA ARG A 83 -1.47 0.46 0.21
C ARG A 83 -1.47 1.68 1.13
N SER A 84 -1.56 1.49 2.45
CA SER A 84 -1.50 2.59 3.41
C SER A 84 -0.14 3.26 3.40
N LEU A 85 0.93 2.46 3.30
CA LEU A 85 2.30 2.95 3.20
C LEU A 85 2.54 3.75 1.89
N ILE A 86 2.04 3.23 0.76
CA ILE A 86 2.08 3.97 -0.52
C ILE A 86 1.29 5.27 -0.41
N ALA A 87 0.07 5.22 0.13
CA ALA A 87 -0.79 6.39 0.25
C ALA A 87 -0.15 7.48 1.12
N GLN A 88 0.44 7.09 2.25
CA GLN A 88 1.19 8.01 3.10
C GLN A 88 2.34 8.66 2.33
N ARG A 89 3.13 7.88 1.57
CA ARG A 89 4.23 8.41 0.76
C ARG A 89 3.75 9.40 -0.31
N LEU A 90 2.61 9.13 -0.95
CA LEU A 90 1.99 10.03 -1.93
C LEU A 90 1.56 11.37 -1.29
N THR A 91 1.02 11.33 -0.06
CA THR A 91 0.72 12.55 0.69
C THR A 91 1.99 13.32 1.04
N GLU A 92 3.01 12.64 1.57
CA GLU A 92 4.27 13.27 2.01
C GLU A 92 5.07 13.90 0.87
N GLN A 93 5.16 13.23 -0.28
CA GLN A 93 6.02 13.69 -1.40
C GLN A 93 5.28 14.53 -2.44
N HIS A 94 3.98 14.28 -2.62
CA HIS A 94 3.21 14.86 -3.72
C HIS A 94 1.96 15.61 -3.26
N HIS A 95 1.71 15.73 -1.96
CA HIS A 95 0.59 16.47 -1.37
C HIS A 95 -0.78 15.98 -1.89
N VAL A 96 -0.88 14.69 -2.21
CA VAL A 96 -2.15 14.08 -2.62
C VAL A 96 -3.05 13.91 -1.40
N THR A 97 -4.30 14.37 -1.51
CA THR A 97 -5.34 14.11 -0.51
C THR A 97 -5.76 12.64 -0.58
N ILE A 98 -5.67 11.95 0.57
CA ILE A 98 -6.01 10.53 0.67
C ILE A 98 -7.24 10.36 1.56
N GLU A 99 -8.19 9.55 1.09
CA GLU A 99 -9.29 9.01 1.88
C GLU A 99 -9.20 7.48 1.92
N HIS A 100 -9.21 6.90 3.12
CA HIS A 100 -9.22 5.45 3.27
C HIS A 100 -10.65 4.92 3.30
N LEU A 101 -11.03 4.22 2.25
CA LEU A 101 -12.33 3.55 2.17
C LEU A 101 -12.36 2.31 3.07
N ARG A 102 -13.33 2.27 3.98
CA ARG A 102 -13.65 1.11 4.83
C ARG A 102 -15.07 0.62 4.52
N PRO A 103 -15.38 -0.67 4.71
CA PRO A 103 -16.76 -1.13 4.66
C PRO A 103 -17.58 -0.39 5.73
N LEU A 104 -18.78 0.05 5.33
CA LEU A 104 -19.78 0.60 6.24
C LEU A 104 -20.25 -0.44 7.27
#